data_AF-A0A562X8I2-F1
#
_entry.id   AF-A0A562X8I2-F1
#
_cell.length_a   1.000
_cell.length_b   1.000
_cell.length_c   1.000
_cell.angle_alpha   90.00
_cell.angle_beta   90.00
_cell.angle_gamma   90.00
#
_symmetry.space_group_name_H-M   'P 1'
#
loop_
_entity.id
_entity.type
_entity.pdbx_description
1 polymer ?
#
loop_
_entity_poly.entity_id
_entity_poly.type
_entity_poly.pdbx_seq_one_letter_code
_entity_poly.pdbx_strand_id
1 'polypeptide(L)'
;MTTREMIEVMEAFERGEVIEAEIRGTGMYEECVTPDWNWDYMIYRIKPKEEEKIKTKFKKGDEIVHKELCNGAPLNKDNDFLIIEDINLSENKYEVYDKKIDTFEFFDIKKIDENYINADDCLWYWEYCNNNYKAFAKTAVRYNKEECIDYLQKVTSDLTPTPIYQLGARLPKERE
;
A
#
# COMPACT_ATOMS: atom_id res chain seq x y z
N MET A 1 -14.69 -23.90 18.88
CA MET A 1 -15.29 -23.88 17.54
C MET A 1 -16.79 -24.07 17.67
N THR A 2 -17.57 -23.36 16.85
CA THR A 2 -19.01 -23.57 16.69
C THR A 2 -19.28 -24.69 15.67
N THR A 3 -20.49 -25.26 15.68
CA THR A 3 -20.88 -26.26 14.68
C THR A 3 -20.78 -25.74 13.26
N ARG A 4 -21.04 -24.44 13.02
CA ARG A 4 -20.92 -23.83 11.70
C ARG A 4 -19.46 -23.83 11.21
N GLU A 5 -18.53 -23.45 12.07
CA GLU A 5 -17.08 -23.46 11.76
C GLU A 5 -16.58 -24.88 11.49
N MET A 6 -17.08 -25.88 12.23
CA MET A 6 -16.73 -27.28 11.98
C MET A 6 -17.18 -27.73 10.59
N ILE A 7 -18.43 -27.42 10.22
CA ILE A 7 -19.00 -27.74 8.90
C ILE A 7 -18.17 -27.08 7.80
N GLU A 8 -17.87 -25.79 7.95
CA GLU A 8 -17.11 -25.02 6.96
C GLU A 8 -15.70 -25.61 6.70
N VAL A 9 -15.00 -26.03 7.74
CA VAL A 9 -13.69 -26.71 7.62
C VAL A 9 -13.81 -28.05 6.92
N MET A 10 -14.85 -28.85 7.25
CA MET A 10 -15.07 -30.15 6.61
C MET A 10 -15.42 -30.00 5.12
N GLU A 11 -16.27 -29.03 4.78
CA GLU A 11 -16.60 -28.73 3.39
C GLU A 11 -15.36 -28.22 2.61
N ALA A 12 -14.50 -27.42 3.24
CA ALA A 12 -13.25 -26.95 2.62
C ALA A 12 -12.30 -28.11 2.33
N PHE A 13 -12.15 -29.05 3.28
CA PHE A 13 -11.37 -30.27 3.07
C PHE A 13 -11.94 -31.11 1.92
N GLU A 14 -13.26 -31.28 1.85
CA GLU A 14 -13.93 -32.00 0.74
C GLU A 14 -13.72 -31.30 -0.62
N ARG A 15 -13.66 -29.96 -0.64
CA ARG A 15 -13.30 -29.17 -1.83
C ARG A 15 -11.81 -29.26 -2.22
N GLY A 16 -10.98 -29.91 -1.42
CA GLY A 16 -9.53 -30.01 -1.62
C GLY A 16 -8.75 -28.76 -1.19
N GLU A 17 -9.34 -27.89 -0.36
CA GLU A 17 -8.62 -26.78 0.24
C GLU A 17 -7.67 -27.26 1.34
N VAL A 18 -6.55 -26.55 1.51
CA VAL A 18 -5.59 -26.89 2.57
C VAL A 18 -6.16 -26.47 3.92
N ILE A 19 -6.17 -27.40 4.87
CA ILE A 19 -6.56 -27.14 6.26
C ILE A 19 -5.33 -27.29 7.17
N GLU A 20 -5.39 -26.64 8.33
CA GLU A 20 -4.40 -26.77 9.38
C GLU A 20 -5.06 -27.25 10.67
N ALA A 21 -4.29 -27.95 11.50
CA ALA A 21 -4.70 -28.39 12.82
C ALA A 21 -3.72 -27.92 13.89
N GLU A 22 -4.24 -27.57 15.05
CA GLU A 22 -3.51 -27.24 16.26
C GLU A 22 -3.96 -28.21 17.36
N ILE A 23 -3.03 -28.81 18.10
CA ILE A 23 -3.36 -29.45 19.37
C ILE A 23 -3.75 -28.33 20.35
N ARG A 24 -4.95 -28.40 20.92
CA ARG A 24 -5.49 -27.35 21.80
C ARG A 24 -4.46 -26.87 22.82
N GLY A 25 -4.12 -25.59 22.75
CA GLY A 25 -3.26 -24.93 23.73
C GLY A 25 -1.78 -24.95 23.38
N THR A 26 -1.40 -25.48 22.21
CA THR A 26 -0.03 -25.40 21.70
C THR A 26 0.22 -24.11 20.92
N GLY A 27 -0.82 -23.53 20.30
CA GLY A 27 -0.72 -22.34 19.44
C GLY A 27 0.03 -22.57 18.12
N MET A 28 0.40 -23.81 17.81
CA MET A 28 1.13 -24.18 16.59
C MET A 28 0.19 -24.90 15.63
N TYR A 29 -0.11 -24.25 14.50
CA TYR A 29 -0.91 -24.82 13.42
C TYR A 29 0.01 -25.53 12.42
N GLU A 30 -0.31 -26.77 12.10
CA GLU A 30 0.38 -27.57 11.09
C GLU A 30 -0.60 -28.01 10.01
N GLU A 31 -0.09 -28.14 8.79
CA GLU A 31 -0.89 -28.61 7.66
C GLU A 31 -1.43 -30.03 7.92
N CYS A 32 -2.74 -30.20 7.76
CA CYS A 32 -3.42 -31.44 8.09
C CYS A 32 -3.94 -32.13 6.83
N VAL A 33 -3.25 -33.20 6.42
CA VAL A 33 -3.59 -34.00 5.22
C VAL A 33 -4.59 -35.12 5.55
N THR A 34 -4.60 -35.60 6.79
CA THR A 34 -5.45 -36.69 7.26
C THR A 34 -6.12 -36.31 8.59
N PRO A 35 -7.27 -35.62 8.56
CA PRO A 35 -7.94 -35.17 9.77
C PRO A 35 -8.67 -36.31 10.50
N ASP A 36 -8.40 -36.47 11.80
CA ASP A 36 -9.12 -37.40 12.68
C ASP A 36 -10.49 -36.87 13.15
N TRP A 37 -10.82 -35.62 12.82
CA TRP A 37 -12.04 -34.91 13.23
C TRP A 37 -12.31 -34.95 14.74
N ASN A 38 -11.25 -34.95 15.54
CA ASN A 38 -11.33 -34.91 16.99
C ASN A 38 -11.33 -33.46 17.49
N TRP A 39 -12.50 -32.82 17.44
CA TRP A 39 -12.71 -31.41 17.83
C TRP A 39 -12.52 -31.13 19.34
N ASP A 40 -12.49 -32.18 20.17
CA ASP A 40 -12.24 -32.06 21.61
C ASP A 40 -10.76 -31.79 21.89
N TYR A 41 -9.87 -32.36 21.06
CA TYR A 41 -8.42 -32.28 21.22
C TYR A 41 -7.74 -31.34 20.22
N MET A 42 -8.30 -31.22 19.02
CA MET A 42 -7.74 -30.43 17.93
C MET A 42 -8.61 -29.20 17.63
N ILE A 43 -7.96 -28.10 17.28
CA ILE A 43 -8.58 -26.95 16.62
C ILE A 43 -8.19 -27.04 15.16
N TYR A 44 -9.18 -27.16 14.28
CA TYR A 44 -8.93 -27.10 12.84
C TYR A 44 -9.32 -25.74 12.30
N ARG A 45 -8.64 -25.31 11.25
CA ARG A 45 -9.02 -24.15 10.46
C ARG A 45 -8.71 -24.41 8.99
N ILE A 46 -9.38 -23.68 8.11
CA ILE A 46 -8.91 -23.54 6.74
C ILE A 46 -7.58 -22.79 6.82
N LYS A 47 -6.53 -23.29 6.14
CA LYS A 47 -5.25 -22.60 6.08
C LYS A 47 -5.54 -21.19 5.57
N PRO A 48 -5.25 -20.15 6.36
CA PRO A 48 -5.48 -18.79 5.91
C PRO A 48 -4.76 -18.64 4.58
N LYS A 49 -5.50 -18.30 3.51
CA LYS A 49 -4.86 -17.96 2.24
C LYS A 49 -3.89 -16.83 2.56
N GLU A 50 -2.67 -16.87 2.03
CA GLU A 50 -1.71 -15.77 2.21
C GLU A 50 -2.33 -14.40 1.84
N GLU A 51 -3.34 -14.41 0.96
CA GLU A 51 -4.24 -13.32 0.62
C GLU A 51 -4.84 -12.58 1.85
N GLU A 52 -5.10 -13.25 2.99
CA GLU A 52 -5.67 -12.61 4.19
C GLU A 52 -4.62 -11.90 5.08
N LYS A 53 -3.32 -12.03 4.79
CA LYS A 53 -2.25 -11.34 5.54
C LYS A 53 -1.45 -10.33 4.73
N ILE A 54 -1.62 -10.29 3.42
CA ILE A 54 -0.90 -9.32 2.59
C ILE A 54 -1.70 -8.03 2.53
N LYS A 55 -1.54 -7.24 3.59
CA LYS A 55 -1.95 -5.84 3.56
C LYS A 55 -0.94 -5.08 2.69
N THR A 56 -1.34 -4.77 1.47
CA THR A 56 -0.55 -3.92 0.58
C THR A 56 -0.47 -2.50 1.13
N LYS A 57 0.72 -1.89 1.06
CA LYS A 57 0.89 -0.48 1.41
C LYS A 57 0.20 0.46 0.41
N PHE A 58 0.14 0.06 -0.86
CA PHE A 58 -0.37 0.87 -1.96
C PHE A 58 -1.66 0.28 -2.55
N LYS A 59 -2.39 1.12 -3.28
CA LYS A 59 -3.59 0.76 -4.04
C LYS A 59 -3.43 1.12 -5.51
N LYS A 60 -4.26 0.51 -6.37
CA LYS A 60 -4.36 0.87 -7.79
C LYS A 60 -4.54 2.37 -7.98
N GLY A 61 -3.77 2.95 -8.89
CA GLY A 61 -3.72 4.37 -9.21
C GLY A 61 -2.78 5.19 -8.34
N ASP A 62 -2.15 4.61 -7.31
CA ASP A 62 -1.14 5.32 -6.53
C ASP A 62 0.10 5.60 -7.39
N GLU A 63 0.54 6.86 -7.39
CA GLU A 63 1.84 7.27 -7.91
C GLU A 63 2.87 7.16 -6.78
N ILE A 64 3.92 6.38 -6.98
CA ILE A 64 4.93 6.08 -5.97
C ILE A 64 6.32 6.52 -6.44
N VAL A 65 7.17 6.88 -5.48
CA VAL A 65 8.56 7.31 -5.72
C VAL A 65 9.50 6.54 -4.81
N HIS A 66 10.70 6.22 -5.31
CA HIS A 66 11.71 5.52 -4.53
C HIS A 66 12.21 6.42 -3.38
N LYS A 67 12.25 5.90 -2.15
CA LYS A 67 12.55 6.69 -0.93
C LYS A 67 13.89 7.43 -1.01
N GLU A 68 14.90 6.85 -1.64
CA GLU A 68 16.23 7.45 -1.79
C GLU A 68 16.23 8.73 -2.65
N LEU A 69 15.26 8.86 -3.56
CA LEU A 69 15.08 10.06 -4.38
C LEU A 69 14.48 11.23 -3.58
N CYS A 70 13.82 10.96 -2.44
CA CYS A 70 13.23 11.95 -1.54
C CYS A 70 14.27 12.64 -0.63
N ASN A 71 15.39 13.05 -1.22
CA ASN A 71 16.52 13.69 -0.55
C ASN A 71 16.59 15.21 -0.79
N GLY A 72 15.55 15.79 -1.39
CA GLY A 72 15.44 17.21 -1.73
C GLY A 72 16.10 17.63 -3.04
N ALA A 73 16.69 16.71 -3.80
CA ALA A 73 17.13 16.96 -5.16
C ALA A 73 15.91 17.07 -6.11
N PRO A 74 16.05 17.79 -7.25
CA PRO A 74 15.02 17.85 -8.27
C PRO A 74 14.60 16.45 -8.76
N LEU A 75 13.30 16.27 -8.99
CA LEU A 75 12.73 15.06 -9.55
C LEU A 75 12.09 15.34 -10.91
N ASN A 76 12.09 14.34 -11.78
CA ASN A 76 11.44 14.35 -13.08
C ASN A 76 10.13 13.56 -12.99
N LYS A 77 9.01 14.27 -13.20
CA LYS A 77 7.65 13.73 -13.15
C LYS A 77 7.44 12.52 -14.07
N ASP A 78 8.16 12.46 -15.18
CA ASP A 78 7.99 11.44 -16.21
C ASP A 78 8.95 10.25 -16.03
N ASN A 79 9.97 10.37 -15.16
CA ASN A 79 11.03 9.35 -15.05
C ASN A 79 11.24 8.78 -13.66
N ASP A 80 10.85 9.50 -12.59
CA ASP A 80 11.20 9.13 -11.22
C ASP A 80 10.03 8.49 -10.45
N PHE A 81 8.90 8.27 -11.13
CA PHE A 81 7.66 7.78 -10.54
C PHE A 81 7.15 6.53 -11.24
N LEU A 82 6.62 5.62 -10.45
CA LEU A 82 5.87 4.45 -10.92
C LEU A 82 4.39 4.62 -10.58
N ILE A 83 3.51 4.01 -11.35
CA ILE A 83 2.07 3.95 -11.06
C ILE A 83 1.71 2.51 -10.74
N ILE A 84 0.99 2.28 -9.64
CA ILE A 84 0.39 0.96 -9.35
C ILE A 84 -0.80 0.74 -10.27
N GLU A 85 -0.70 -0.20 -11.19
CA GLU A 85 -1.75 -0.49 -12.18
C GLU A 85 -2.68 -1.60 -11.74
N ASP A 86 -2.13 -2.64 -11.10
CA ASP A 86 -2.92 -3.69 -10.49
C ASP A 86 -2.17 -4.39 -9.35
N ILE A 87 -2.88 -5.23 -8.60
CA ILE A 87 -2.35 -5.99 -7.48
C ILE A 87 -2.75 -7.45 -7.65
N ASN A 88 -1.78 -8.31 -7.98
CA ASN A 88 -1.98 -9.75 -8.02
C ASN A 88 -1.64 -10.34 -6.65
N LEU A 89 -2.65 -10.48 -5.79
CA LEU A 89 -2.51 -11.07 -4.46
C LEU A 89 -2.20 -12.57 -4.49
N SER A 90 -2.56 -13.29 -5.56
CA SER A 90 -2.24 -14.73 -5.68
C SER A 90 -0.75 -14.98 -5.96
N GLU A 91 -0.08 -14.02 -6.60
CA GLU A 91 1.35 -14.06 -6.89
C GLU A 91 2.19 -13.15 -5.99
N ASN A 92 1.57 -12.44 -5.05
CA ASN A 92 2.21 -11.47 -4.16
C ASN A 92 2.96 -10.35 -4.92
N LYS A 93 2.38 -9.85 -6.01
CA LYS A 93 3.01 -8.85 -6.89
C LYS A 93 2.15 -7.63 -7.14
N TYR A 94 2.80 -6.48 -7.28
CA TYR A 94 2.23 -5.33 -7.98
C TYR A 94 2.52 -5.44 -9.47
N GLU A 95 1.53 -5.10 -10.28
CA GLU A 95 1.75 -4.65 -11.65
C GLU A 95 1.96 -3.13 -11.58
N VAL A 96 3.10 -2.66 -12.09
CA VAL A 96 3.46 -1.24 -12.07
C VAL A 96 3.72 -0.76 -13.49
N TYR A 97 3.31 0.46 -13.77
CA TYR A 97 3.68 1.17 -14.99
C TYR A 97 4.84 2.11 -14.72
N ASP A 98 5.95 1.90 -15.44
CA ASP A 98 7.12 2.76 -15.42
C ASP A 98 7.06 3.76 -16.59
N LYS A 99 6.80 5.02 -16.27
CA LYS A 99 6.71 6.12 -17.24
C LYS A 99 8.03 6.36 -17.99
N LYS A 100 9.18 6.06 -17.39
CA LYS A 100 10.50 6.32 -17.97
C LYS A 100 10.75 5.49 -19.22
N ILE A 101 10.28 4.25 -19.18
CA ILE A 101 10.50 3.26 -20.24
C ILE A 101 9.20 2.85 -20.94
N ASP A 102 8.07 3.47 -20.56
CA ASP A 102 6.75 3.28 -21.18
C ASP A 102 6.32 1.81 -21.22
N THR A 103 6.44 1.11 -20.08
CA THR A 103 6.12 -0.33 -19.98
C THR A 103 5.55 -0.72 -18.63
N PHE A 104 4.91 -1.89 -18.60
CA PHE A 104 4.44 -2.55 -17.38
C PHE A 104 5.49 -3.55 -16.87
N GLU A 105 5.67 -3.61 -15.57
CA GLU A 105 6.56 -4.54 -14.88
C GLU A 105 5.87 -5.15 -13.66
N PHE A 106 6.31 -6.34 -13.26
CA PHE A 106 5.78 -7.03 -12.09
C PHE A 106 6.84 -7.09 -10.99
N PHE A 107 6.50 -6.63 -9.80
CA PHE A 107 7.41 -6.63 -8.64
C PHE A 107 6.76 -7.25 -7.42
N ASP A 108 7.57 -7.96 -6.63
CA ASP A 108 7.14 -8.46 -5.32
C ASP A 108 6.63 -7.31 -4.45
N ILE A 109 5.45 -7.50 -3.84
CA ILE A 109 4.81 -6.49 -2.97
C ILE A 109 5.77 -6.01 -1.89
N LYS A 110 6.48 -6.95 -1.24
CA LYS A 110 7.46 -6.64 -0.19
C LYS A 110 8.54 -5.68 -0.67
N LYS A 111 9.08 -5.89 -1.88
CA LYS A 111 10.15 -5.06 -2.45
C LYS A 111 9.66 -3.63 -2.68
N ILE A 112 8.44 -3.47 -3.17
CA ILE A 112 7.84 -2.15 -3.41
C ILE A 112 7.51 -1.45 -2.09
N ASP A 113 6.85 -2.14 -1.15
CA ASP A 113 6.43 -1.58 0.14
C ASP A 113 7.62 -1.08 0.99
N GLU A 114 8.74 -1.80 0.96
CA GLU A 114 9.97 -1.47 1.67
C GLU A 114 10.71 -0.26 1.08
N ASN A 115 10.74 -0.11 -0.25
CA ASN A 115 11.62 0.85 -0.92
C ASN A 115 10.92 2.11 -1.45
N TYR A 116 9.60 2.07 -1.61
CA TYR A 116 8.83 3.17 -2.18
C TYR A 116 7.95 3.86 -1.14
N ILE A 117 7.51 5.08 -1.45
CA ILE A 117 6.54 5.87 -0.69
C ILE A 117 5.53 6.48 -1.67
N ASN A 118 4.30 6.68 -1.23
CA ASN A 118 3.29 7.35 -2.05
C ASN A 118 3.73 8.81 -2.26
N ALA A 119 3.62 9.31 -3.49
CA ALA A 119 4.01 10.67 -3.82
C ALA A 119 3.21 11.69 -2.98
N ASP A 120 1.94 11.41 -2.67
CA ASP A 120 1.09 12.29 -1.86
C ASP A 120 1.53 12.36 -0.39
N ASP A 121 2.24 11.33 0.12
CA ASP A 121 2.78 11.27 1.48
C ASP A 121 4.14 12.00 1.61
N CYS A 122 4.78 12.32 0.49
CA CYS A 122 6.04 13.05 0.49
C CYS A 122 5.83 14.53 0.81
N LEU A 123 6.85 15.17 1.40
CA LEU A 123 6.84 16.60 1.65
C LEU A 123 7.30 17.35 0.39
N TRP A 124 6.40 18.17 -0.19
CA TRP A 124 6.65 18.95 -1.40
C TRP A 124 6.47 20.45 -1.16
N TYR A 125 7.17 21.26 -1.96
CA TYR A 125 6.66 22.61 -2.25
C TYR A 125 5.54 22.49 -3.28
N TRP A 126 4.47 23.25 -3.09
CA TRP A 126 3.30 23.19 -3.94
C TRP A 126 3.09 24.53 -4.65
N GLU A 127 2.74 24.47 -5.93
CA GLU A 127 2.21 25.59 -6.69
C GLU A 127 0.67 25.59 -6.59
N TYR A 128 0.09 26.77 -6.39
CA TYR A 128 -1.36 26.95 -6.29
C TYR A 128 -1.79 28.31 -6.85
N CYS A 129 -3.04 28.43 -7.28
CA CYS A 129 -3.60 29.71 -7.70
C CYS A 129 -4.09 30.51 -6.49
N ASN A 130 -3.55 31.72 -6.32
CA ASN A 130 -4.01 32.65 -5.30
C ASN A 130 -5.09 33.57 -5.87
N ASN A 131 -6.34 33.37 -5.45
CA ASN A 131 -7.48 34.11 -5.96
C ASN A 131 -7.45 35.61 -5.63
N ASN A 132 -6.80 36.01 -4.54
CA ASN A 132 -6.70 37.42 -4.14
C ASN A 132 -5.81 38.20 -5.12
N TYR A 133 -4.76 37.56 -5.64
CA TYR A 133 -3.80 38.19 -6.55
C TYR A 133 -3.96 37.73 -8.00
N LYS A 134 -4.85 36.77 -8.28
CA LYS A 134 -5.04 36.11 -9.59
C LYS A 134 -3.72 35.65 -10.19
N ALA A 135 -2.85 35.08 -9.36
CA ALA A 135 -1.50 34.68 -9.73
C ALA A 135 -1.15 33.34 -9.10
N PHE A 136 -0.27 32.58 -9.76
CA PHE A 136 0.32 31.38 -9.20
C PHE A 136 1.36 31.75 -8.14
N ALA A 137 1.30 31.03 -7.01
CA ALA A 137 2.20 31.18 -5.89
C ALA A 137 2.70 29.80 -5.45
N LYS A 138 3.80 29.79 -4.68
CA LYS A 138 4.33 28.58 -4.06
C LYS A 138 4.15 28.58 -2.55
N THR A 139 4.05 27.41 -1.94
CA THR A 139 4.10 27.29 -0.48
C THR A 139 5.45 27.72 0.09
N ALA A 140 5.45 28.30 1.29
CA ALA A 140 6.67 28.74 1.97
C ALA A 140 7.46 27.58 2.59
N VAL A 141 6.76 26.51 2.97
CA VAL A 141 7.31 25.27 3.53
C VAL A 141 6.82 24.08 2.73
N ARG A 142 7.41 22.91 3.00
CA ARG A 142 6.96 21.66 2.40
C ARG A 142 5.80 21.06 3.19
N TYR A 143 4.83 20.51 2.48
CA TYR A 143 3.67 19.82 3.03
C TYR A 143 3.49 18.49 2.32
N ASN A 144 2.91 17.49 2.98
CA ASN A 144 2.25 16.41 2.24
C ASN A 144 0.96 16.95 1.60
N LYS A 145 0.30 16.17 0.73
CA LYS A 145 -0.85 16.68 -0.03
C LYS A 145 -2.03 17.06 0.86
N GLU A 146 -2.32 16.24 1.87
CA GLU A 146 -3.40 16.48 2.83
C GLU A 146 -3.16 17.78 3.61
N GLU A 147 -1.98 17.94 4.22
CA GLU A 147 -1.58 19.15 4.94
C GLU A 147 -1.58 20.38 4.02
N CYS A 148 -1.23 20.21 2.74
CA CYS A 148 -1.27 21.29 1.76
C CYS A 148 -2.70 21.74 1.49
N ILE A 149 -3.63 20.81 1.25
CA ILE A 149 -5.04 21.13 1.01
C ILE A 149 -5.63 21.82 2.25
N ASP A 150 -5.36 21.33 3.45
CA ASP A 150 -5.80 21.93 4.71
C ASP A 150 -5.27 23.34 4.93
N TYR A 151 -4.02 23.60 4.53
CA TYR A 151 -3.46 24.94 4.51
C TYR A 151 -4.17 25.82 3.49
N LEU A 152 -4.38 25.31 2.27
CA LEU A 152 -4.93 26.08 1.15
C LEU A 152 -6.39 26.46 1.33
N GLN A 153 -7.19 25.65 2.03
CA GLN A 153 -8.57 25.98 2.41
C GLN A 153 -8.68 27.31 3.17
N LYS A 154 -7.61 27.76 3.82
CA LYS A 154 -7.58 29.03 4.59
C LYS A 154 -7.18 30.24 3.73
N VAL A 155 -6.65 30.02 2.53
CA VAL A 155 -6.02 31.07 1.70
C VAL A 155 -6.58 31.18 0.28
N THR A 156 -7.18 30.13 -0.26
CA THR A 156 -7.75 30.12 -1.62
C THR A 156 -8.95 29.16 -1.70
N SER A 157 -9.83 29.39 -2.68
CA SER A 157 -10.91 28.45 -3.00
C SER A 157 -10.51 27.45 -4.10
N ASP A 158 -9.31 27.61 -4.69
CA ASP A 158 -8.74 26.65 -5.62
C ASP A 158 -7.90 25.63 -4.86
N LEU A 159 -8.44 24.41 -4.73
CA LEU A 159 -7.82 23.30 -3.98
C LEU A 159 -7.17 22.28 -4.92
N THR A 160 -6.59 22.74 -6.03
CA THR A 160 -5.88 21.90 -7.00
C THR A 160 -4.37 22.18 -7.02
N PRO A 161 -3.66 22.12 -5.87
CA PRO A 161 -2.23 22.38 -5.86
C PRO A 161 -1.46 21.30 -6.62
N THR A 162 -0.37 21.71 -7.26
CA THR A 162 0.53 20.80 -7.98
C THR A 162 1.90 20.80 -7.31
N PRO A 163 2.53 19.64 -7.07
CA PRO A 163 3.86 19.60 -6.48
C PRO A 163 4.89 20.14 -7.46
N ILE A 164 5.84 20.94 -6.96
CA ILE A 164 6.91 21.52 -7.76
C ILE A 164 8.10 20.55 -7.76
N TYR A 165 8.08 19.59 -8.69
CA TYR A 165 9.07 18.50 -8.76
C TYR A 165 10.52 18.97 -8.84
N GLN A 166 10.78 20.11 -9.49
CA GLN A 166 12.13 20.70 -9.62
C GLN A 166 12.71 21.18 -8.27
N LEU A 167 11.89 21.32 -7.23
CA LEU A 167 12.34 21.67 -5.87
C LEU A 167 12.48 20.46 -4.94
N GLY A 168 12.22 19.25 -5.45
CA GLY A 168 12.44 17.98 -4.78
C GLY A 168 11.52 17.65 -3.62
N ALA A 169 11.31 16.35 -3.39
CA ALA A 169 10.62 15.82 -2.24
C ALA A 169 11.55 15.57 -1.05
N ARG A 170 10.97 15.56 0.15
CA ARG A 170 11.59 15.02 1.37
C ARG A 170 10.68 13.97 1.98
N LEU A 171 11.27 12.94 2.59
CA LEU A 171 10.52 12.05 3.47
C LEU A 171 9.98 12.85 4.68
N PRO A 172 8.77 12.54 5.17
CA PRO A 172 8.32 13.02 6.48
C PRO A 172 9.32 12.60 7.55
N LYS A 173 9.69 13.53 8.43
CA LYS A 173 10.42 13.17 9.65
C LYS A 173 9.41 12.78 10.72
N GLU A 174 9.72 11.76 11.51
CA GLU A 174 9.02 11.55 12.78
C GLU A 174 9.18 12.84 13.60
N ARG A 175 8.05 13.40 14.04
CA ARG A 175 8.06 14.56 14.94
C ARG A 175 8.33 13.99 16.33
N GLU A 176 9.50 14.30 16.89
CA GLU A 176 9.82 14.07 18.31
C GLU A 176 8.88 14.87 19.22
#